data_AF-G3PQU5-F1
#
_entry.id   AF-G3PQU5-F1
#
_cell.length_a   1.000
_cell.length_b   1.000
_cell.length_c   1.000
_cell.angle_alpha   90.00
_cell.angle_beta   90.00
_cell.angle_gamma   90.00
#
_symmetry.space_group_name_H-M   'P 1'
#
loop_
_entity.id
_entity.type
_entity.pdbx_description
1 polymer ?
#
loop_
_entity_poly.entity_id
_entity_poly.type
_entity_poly.pdbx_seq_one_letter_code
_entity_poly.pdbx_strand_id
1 'polypeptide(L)'
;MNDNCSSVPSQPLSLDSAPCPPQNVSAEVSCLSNSMTVSWDAVEGGDNFTVSAVADNGGSSGSCNTTNAACSISNVTCGNTYTVEVTSVRGACRSQPSQGHSITAAPCQPQGIGGNLNCVTNSAWIWWDAAPGADSYTVSAAGGWDYRANCTTSSNTTCEVKDLECGKLYNFSVTAKSSRCESWPSAAIHLQTARCTLSGITAVPLCHNSSILVLWSLMDGGGGETVYTVTAEASDRSLLSCNNTGTSCYLEGARCDLRYTVIVAASSDQCSGLRSPPYTISMEPCPP
;
A
#
# COMPACT_ATOMS: atom_id res chain seq x y z
N MET A 1 -5.94 97.24 5.24
CA MET A 1 -6.94 96.28 5.73
C MET A 1 -6.50 94.93 5.22
N ASN A 2 -6.18 93.99 6.12
CA ASN A 2 -5.66 92.68 5.77
C ASN A 2 -6.85 91.73 5.62
N ASP A 3 -7.23 91.44 4.38
CA ASP A 3 -8.23 90.42 4.07
C ASP A 3 -7.60 89.04 4.23
N ASN A 4 -7.66 88.50 5.44
CA ASN A 4 -7.33 87.10 5.68
C ASN A 4 -8.62 86.28 5.79
N CYS A 5 -9.10 85.81 4.64
CA CYS A 5 -10.18 84.82 4.58
C CYS A 5 -9.60 83.43 4.79
N SER A 6 -9.87 82.82 5.95
CA SER A 6 -9.59 81.40 6.20
C SER A 6 -10.91 80.66 6.39
N SER A 7 -11.13 79.63 5.59
CA SER A 7 -12.28 78.74 5.74
C SER A 7 -12.00 77.67 6.80
N VAL A 8 -13.08 77.12 7.37
CA VAL A 8 -12.99 75.98 8.29
C VAL A 8 -12.68 74.72 7.47
N PRO A 9 -11.68 73.90 7.84
CA PRO A 9 -11.42 72.62 7.19
C PRO A 9 -12.65 71.71 7.25
N SER A 10 -12.88 70.93 6.20
CA SER A 10 -13.92 69.90 6.21
C SER A 10 -13.60 68.81 7.25
N GLN A 11 -14.63 68.07 7.69
CA GLN A 11 -14.39 66.88 8.49
C GLN A 11 -13.60 65.84 7.68
N PRO A 12 -12.65 65.12 8.31
CA PRO A 12 -11.90 64.07 7.64
C PRO A 12 -12.84 62.90 7.28
N LEU A 13 -12.82 62.49 6.02
CA LEU A 13 -13.46 61.26 5.58
C LEU A 13 -12.53 60.09 5.87
N SER A 14 -12.99 59.12 6.68
CA SER A 14 -12.27 57.86 6.89
C SER A 14 -12.79 56.82 5.90
N LEU A 15 -11.90 56.21 5.14
CA LEU A 15 -12.21 55.15 4.18
C LEU A 15 -11.37 53.93 4.51
N ASP A 16 -12.00 52.77 4.64
CA ASP A 16 -11.29 51.52 4.85
C ASP A 16 -10.78 50.97 3.51
N SER A 17 -9.50 50.59 3.49
CA SER A 17 -8.91 49.87 2.37
C SER A 17 -9.37 48.40 2.36
N ALA A 18 -9.17 47.71 1.23
CA ALA A 18 -9.31 46.27 1.20
C ALA A 18 -8.21 45.61 2.06
N PRO A 19 -8.50 44.46 2.71
CA PRO A 19 -7.51 43.72 3.47
C PRO A 19 -6.42 43.15 2.55
N CYS A 20 -5.24 42.89 3.12
CA CYS A 20 -4.12 42.31 2.38
C CYS A 20 -4.38 40.81 2.06
N PRO A 21 -3.80 40.29 0.97
CA PRO A 21 -3.79 38.86 0.70
C PRO A 21 -3.13 38.08 1.84
N PRO A 22 -3.71 36.97 2.30
CA PRO A 22 -3.06 36.08 3.26
C PRO A 22 -1.71 35.56 2.76
N GLN A 23 -0.77 35.39 3.69
CA GLN A 23 0.57 34.86 3.42
C GLN A 23 0.80 33.54 4.15
N ASN A 24 1.89 32.84 3.79
CA ASN A 24 2.30 31.56 4.38
C ASN A 24 1.18 30.51 4.41
N VAL A 25 0.51 30.35 3.27
CA VAL A 25 -0.53 29.33 3.12
C VAL A 25 0.10 27.94 3.16
N SER A 26 -0.40 27.09 4.05
CA SER A 26 -0.06 25.68 4.17
C SER A 26 -1.31 24.84 4.18
N ALA A 27 -1.20 23.59 3.72
CA ALA A 27 -2.30 22.64 3.76
C ALA A 27 -1.84 21.27 4.30
N GLU A 28 -2.73 20.61 5.03
CA GLU A 28 -2.53 19.27 5.57
C GLU A 28 -3.74 18.40 5.25
N VAL A 29 -3.50 17.15 4.85
CA VAL A 29 -4.56 16.19 4.50
C VAL A 29 -4.79 15.23 5.67
N SER A 30 -6.05 15.06 6.03
CA SER A 30 -6.50 14.03 6.96
C SER A 30 -6.84 12.76 6.18
N CYS A 31 -5.93 11.79 6.20
CA CYS A 31 -5.94 10.65 5.27
C CYS A 31 -7.22 9.79 5.35
N LEU A 32 -7.82 9.64 6.53
CA LEU A 32 -8.97 8.76 6.75
C LEU A 32 -10.33 9.46 6.51
N SER A 33 -10.39 10.78 6.68
CA SER A 33 -11.63 11.56 6.56
C SER A 33 -11.81 12.22 5.19
N ASN A 34 -10.86 12.04 4.27
CA ASN A 34 -10.84 12.72 2.96
C ASN A 34 -11.13 14.22 3.11
N SER A 35 -10.47 14.84 4.10
CA SER A 35 -10.55 16.28 4.37
C SER A 35 -9.16 16.88 4.33
N MET A 36 -9.09 18.15 3.97
CA MET A 36 -7.87 18.93 4.04
C MET A 36 -8.09 20.15 4.92
N THR A 37 -7.09 20.49 5.71
CA THR A 37 -7.09 21.69 6.55
C THR A 37 -6.06 22.65 5.99
N VAL A 38 -6.50 23.87 5.71
CA VAL A 38 -5.69 24.94 5.16
C VAL A 38 -5.50 25.98 6.25
N SER A 39 -4.28 26.45 6.44
CA SER A 39 -3.91 27.48 7.42
C SER A 39 -3.03 28.55 6.78
N TRP A 40 -3.06 29.75 7.34
CA TRP A 40 -2.33 30.91 6.86
C TRP A 40 -2.03 31.88 8.01
N ASP A 41 -1.21 32.90 7.74
CA ASP A 41 -0.94 33.94 8.72
C ASP A 41 -2.14 34.87 8.93
N ALA A 42 -2.45 35.21 10.18
CA ALA A 42 -3.54 36.12 10.51
C ALA A 42 -3.36 37.49 9.84
N VAL A 43 -4.41 37.99 9.18
CA VAL A 43 -4.42 39.30 8.53
C VAL A 43 -5.15 40.31 9.41
N GLU A 44 -4.48 41.39 9.81
CA GLU A 44 -5.11 42.46 10.59
C GLU A 44 -6.25 43.12 9.81
N GLY A 45 -7.41 43.19 10.48
CA GLY A 45 -8.64 43.73 9.93
C GLY A 45 -9.33 42.85 8.89
N GLY A 46 -8.96 41.59 8.66
CA GLY A 46 -9.83 40.68 7.91
C GLY A 46 -11.04 40.29 8.75
N ASP A 47 -12.27 40.47 8.25
CA ASP A 47 -13.47 40.05 8.97
C ASP A 47 -13.70 38.54 8.79
N ASN A 48 -13.45 38.03 7.59
CA ASN A 48 -13.49 36.60 7.27
C ASN A 48 -12.54 36.25 6.13
N PHE A 49 -12.35 34.96 5.92
CA PHE A 49 -11.50 34.38 4.89
C PHE A 49 -12.30 33.36 4.08
N THR A 50 -12.12 33.40 2.76
CA THR A 50 -12.62 32.41 1.83
C THR A 50 -11.44 31.61 1.29
N VAL A 51 -11.50 30.28 1.46
CA VAL A 51 -10.54 29.34 0.89
C VAL A 51 -11.18 28.66 -0.32
N SER A 52 -10.47 28.57 -1.43
CA SER A 52 -10.84 27.80 -2.60
C SER A 52 -9.77 26.75 -2.92
N ALA A 53 -10.19 25.51 -3.15
CA ALA A 53 -9.35 24.42 -3.61
C ALA A 53 -9.84 23.96 -4.99
N VAL A 54 -9.04 24.17 -6.02
CA VAL A 54 -9.38 23.80 -7.40
C VAL A 54 -8.58 22.56 -7.79
N ALA A 55 -9.27 21.52 -8.27
CA ALA A 55 -8.60 20.30 -8.72
C ALA A 55 -7.90 20.54 -10.06
N ASP A 56 -6.62 20.15 -10.16
CA ASP A 56 -5.79 20.41 -11.36
C ASP A 56 -6.29 19.66 -12.60
N ASN A 57 -7.04 18.57 -12.41
CA ASN A 57 -7.66 17.78 -13.47
C ASN A 57 -9.01 18.34 -13.96
N GLY A 58 -9.41 19.53 -13.50
CA GLY A 58 -10.72 20.14 -13.81
C GLY A 58 -11.90 19.45 -13.11
N GLY A 59 -11.63 18.59 -12.12
CA GLY A 59 -12.64 17.92 -11.30
C GLY A 59 -13.29 18.85 -10.27
N SER A 60 -13.99 18.25 -9.30
CA SER A 60 -14.73 18.97 -8.26
C SER A 60 -13.81 19.86 -7.41
N SER A 61 -14.17 21.14 -7.32
CA SER A 61 -13.52 22.12 -6.44
C SER A 61 -14.24 22.19 -5.09
N GLY A 62 -13.47 22.50 -4.05
CA GLY A 62 -13.97 22.73 -2.69
C GLY A 62 -13.81 24.19 -2.29
N SER A 63 -14.64 24.66 -1.36
CA SER A 63 -14.43 25.95 -0.72
C SER A 63 -14.92 25.93 0.72
N CYS A 64 -14.36 26.80 1.55
CA CYS A 64 -14.82 26.99 2.91
C CYS A 64 -14.59 28.43 3.37
N ASN A 65 -15.43 28.90 4.30
CA ASN A 65 -15.36 30.25 4.86
C ASN A 65 -15.17 30.17 6.38
N THR A 66 -14.34 31.05 6.93
CA THR A 66 -14.02 31.07 8.36
C THR A 66 -13.63 32.49 8.80
N THR A 67 -13.75 32.79 10.08
CA THR A 67 -13.17 33.99 10.70
C THR A 67 -11.79 33.72 11.29
N ASN A 68 -11.41 32.45 11.44
CA ASN A 68 -10.13 32.03 11.97
C ASN A 68 -9.08 31.94 10.86
N ALA A 69 -7.80 31.91 11.21
CA ALA A 69 -6.69 31.74 10.25
C ALA A 69 -6.52 30.28 9.75
N ALA A 70 -7.57 29.47 9.85
CA ALA A 70 -7.58 28.09 9.39
C ALA A 70 -9.00 27.63 9.03
N CYS A 71 -9.09 26.77 8.01
CA CYS A 71 -10.35 26.27 7.49
C CYS A 71 -10.20 24.85 6.94
N SER A 72 -11.21 24.01 7.14
CA SER A 72 -11.21 22.63 6.64
C SER A 72 -12.20 22.46 5.49
N ILE A 73 -11.73 21.85 4.41
CA ILE A 73 -12.53 21.44 3.26
C ILE A 73 -12.72 19.93 3.37
N SER A 74 -13.98 19.51 3.49
CA SER A 74 -14.37 18.10 3.55
C SER A 74 -14.73 17.57 2.17
N ASN A 75 -14.78 16.23 2.04
CA ASN A 75 -15.16 15.54 0.81
C ASN A 75 -14.26 15.88 -0.39
N VAL A 76 -12.95 16.02 -0.17
CA VAL A 76 -12.01 16.11 -1.28
C VAL A 76 -11.90 14.76 -1.98
N THR A 77 -11.84 14.78 -3.31
CA THR A 77 -11.71 13.55 -4.11
C THR A 77 -10.32 12.96 -3.90
N CYS A 78 -10.26 11.69 -3.53
CA CYS A 78 -9.00 10.97 -3.33
C CYS A 78 -8.12 10.99 -4.59
N GLY A 79 -6.80 10.98 -4.40
CA GLY A 79 -5.79 10.91 -5.45
C GLY A 79 -5.66 12.14 -6.35
N ASN A 80 -6.52 13.15 -6.19
CA ASN A 80 -6.43 14.40 -6.94
C ASN A 80 -5.45 15.37 -6.28
N THR A 81 -4.76 16.14 -7.12
CA THR A 81 -3.99 17.32 -6.69
C THR A 81 -4.85 18.56 -6.79
N TYR A 82 -4.79 19.37 -5.73
CA TYR A 82 -5.55 20.60 -5.58
C TYR A 82 -4.60 21.78 -5.46
N THR A 83 -4.93 22.86 -6.15
CA THR A 83 -4.32 24.17 -5.95
C THR A 83 -5.23 24.98 -5.03
N VAL A 84 -4.68 25.35 -3.87
CA VAL A 84 -5.40 26.06 -2.81
C VAL A 84 -5.02 27.54 -2.79
N GLU A 85 -6.02 28.39 -2.72
CA GLU A 85 -5.88 29.84 -2.61
C GLU A 85 -6.77 30.37 -1.48
N VAL A 86 -6.30 31.41 -0.78
CA VAL A 86 -7.03 32.05 0.32
C VAL A 86 -7.23 33.52 -0.02
N THR A 87 -8.45 34.03 0.18
CA THR A 87 -8.82 35.43 -0.02
C THR A 87 -9.36 35.99 1.28
N SER A 88 -8.87 37.15 1.72
CA SER A 88 -9.41 37.85 2.88
C SER A 88 -10.55 38.79 2.47
N VAL A 89 -11.54 38.93 3.34
CA VAL A 89 -12.75 39.72 3.10
C VAL A 89 -13.00 40.64 4.29
N ARG A 90 -13.31 41.90 3.99
CA ARG A 90 -13.71 42.93 4.96
C ARG A 90 -14.94 43.65 4.42
N GLY A 91 -16.08 43.52 5.10
CA GLY A 91 -17.36 43.99 4.58
C GLY A 91 -17.64 43.52 3.14
N ALA A 92 -17.69 44.46 2.20
CA ALA A 92 -17.89 44.18 0.77
C ALA A 92 -16.57 44.08 -0.05
N CYS A 93 -15.42 44.35 0.56
CA CYS A 93 -14.12 44.34 -0.09
C CYS A 93 -13.44 42.98 0.04
N ARG A 94 -12.76 42.54 -1.02
CA ARG A 94 -11.97 41.32 -1.07
C ARG A 94 -10.53 41.64 -1.45
N SER A 95 -9.57 40.92 -0.86
CA SER A 95 -8.18 40.97 -1.29
C SER A 95 -7.98 40.31 -2.65
N GLN A 96 -6.77 40.41 -3.19
CA GLN A 96 -6.31 39.43 -4.17
C GLN A 96 -6.16 38.04 -3.50
N PRO A 97 -6.26 36.94 -4.26
CA PRO A 97 -5.93 35.62 -3.76
C PRO A 97 -4.47 35.54 -3.30
N SER A 98 -4.20 34.68 -2.32
CA SER A 98 -2.84 34.32 -1.92
C SER A 98 -2.07 33.63 -3.06
N GLN A 99 -0.77 33.40 -2.85
CA GLN A 99 -0.05 32.46 -3.71
C GLN A 99 -0.69 31.07 -3.62
N GLY A 100 -0.90 30.44 -4.78
CA GLY A 100 -1.45 29.09 -4.88
C GLY A 100 -0.54 28.06 -4.24
N HIS A 101 -1.10 27.19 -3.39
CA HIS A 101 -0.40 26.09 -2.75
C HIS A 101 -0.93 24.74 -3.26
N SER A 102 -0.06 23.95 -3.89
CA SER A 102 -0.43 22.64 -4.44
C SER A 102 -0.31 21.53 -3.39
N ILE A 103 -1.33 20.70 -3.28
CA ILE A 103 -1.37 19.56 -2.37
C ILE A 103 -2.19 18.40 -2.93
N THR A 104 -1.68 17.18 -2.79
CA THR A 104 -2.36 15.96 -3.22
C THR A 104 -3.16 15.36 -2.07
N ALA A 105 -4.42 15.02 -2.33
CA ALA A 105 -5.29 14.33 -1.40
C ALA A 105 -4.78 12.91 -1.09
N ALA A 106 -5.41 12.23 -0.12
CA ALA A 106 -5.07 10.86 0.22
C ALA A 106 -5.25 9.92 -0.99
N PRO A 107 -4.43 8.87 -1.15
CA PRO A 107 -4.61 7.90 -2.22
C PRO A 107 -6.01 7.27 -2.15
N CYS A 108 -6.55 6.91 -3.31
CA CYS A 108 -7.82 6.19 -3.33
C CYS A 108 -7.69 4.78 -2.78
N GLN A 109 -8.79 4.25 -2.24
CA GLN A 109 -8.89 2.84 -1.84
C GLN A 109 -8.70 1.94 -3.07
N PRO A 110 -7.71 1.01 -3.07
CA PRO A 110 -7.51 0.08 -4.18
C PRO A 110 -8.75 -0.78 -4.43
N GLN A 111 -9.05 -1.03 -5.71
CA GLN A 111 -10.19 -1.83 -6.17
C GLN A 111 -9.71 -3.03 -7.00
N GLY A 112 -10.64 -3.90 -7.42
CA GLY A 112 -10.34 -5.01 -8.32
C GLY A 112 -9.38 -6.05 -7.73
N ILE A 113 -9.33 -6.17 -6.40
CA ILE A 113 -8.46 -7.12 -5.73
C ILE A 113 -8.82 -8.55 -6.14
N GLY A 114 -7.81 -9.30 -6.58
CA GLY A 114 -7.88 -10.73 -6.83
C GLY A 114 -6.61 -11.41 -6.35
N GLY A 115 -6.65 -12.72 -6.26
CA GLY A 115 -5.49 -13.47 -5.83
C GLY A 115 -5.58 -14.95 -6.16
N ASN A 116 -4.42 -15.57 -6.33
CA ASN A 116 -4.30 -17.01 -6.47
C ASN A 116 -3.18 -17.52 -5.57
N LEU A 117 -3.37 -18.73 -5.05
CA LEU A 117 -2.35 -19.39 -4.26
C LEU A 117 -1.30 -20.01 -5.19
N ASN A 118 -0.03 -19.80 -4.87
CA ASN A 118 1.06 -20.58 -5.43
C ASN A 118 1.35 -21.75 -4.49
N CYS A 119 0.76 -22.89 -4.86
CA CYS A 119 0.91 -24.15 -4.14
C CYS A 119 2.33 -24.76 -4.29
N VAL A 120 3.25 -24.16 -5.06
CA VAL A 120 4.66 -24.61 -5.17
C VAL A 120 5.54 -23.92 -4.14
N THR A 121 5.33 -22.62 -3.90
CA THR A 121 6.15 -21.79 -3.00
C THR A 121 5.47 -21.44 -1.68
N ASN A 122 4.19 -21.79 -1.51
CA ASN A 122 3.41 -21.46 -0.30
C ASN A 122 3.23 -19.96 -0.13
N SER A 123 3.08 -19.30 -1.27
CA SER A 123 2.80 -17.88 -1.37
C SER A 123 1.42 -17.66 -1.96
N ALA A 124 0.92 -16.43 -1.83
CA ALA A 124 -0.24 -15.95 -2.56
C ALA A 124 0.20 -14.81 -3.47
N TRP A 125 -0.13 -14.92 -4.75
CA TRP A 125 -0.03 -13.82 -5.70
C TRP A 125 -1.32 -13.03 -5.65
N ILE A 126 -1.21 -11.75 -5.27
CA ILE A 126 -2.32 -10.82 -5.16
C ILE A 126 -2.16 -9.75 -6.24
N TRP A 127 -3.25 -9.40 -6.91
CA TRP A 127 -3.31 -8.33 -7.90
C TRP A 127 -4.47 -7.38 -7.63
N TRP A 128 -4.38 -6.15 -8.11
CA TRP A 128 -5.38 -5.10 -7.93
C TRP A 128 -5.33 -4.06 -9.06
N ASP A 129 -6.29 -3.14 -9.07
CA ASP A 129 -6.29 -1.99 -9.98
C ASP A 129 -5.48 -0.82 -9.41
N ALA A 130 -4.77 -0.09 -10.29
CA ALA A 130 -4.00 1.08 -9.87
C ALA A 130 -4.90 2.15 -9.24
N ALA A 131 -4.57 2.57 -8.01
CA ALA A 131 -5.27 3.61 -7.27
C ALA A 131 -4.68 5.00 -7.58
N PRO A 132 -5.52 6.00 -7.90
CA PRO A 132 -5.07 7.39 -8.03
C PRO A 132 -4.36 7.92 -6.79
N GLY A 133 -3.25 8.63 -6.99
CA GLY A 133 -2.43 9.22 -5.93
C GLY A 133 -1.59 8.23 -5.12
N ALA A 134 -1.49 6.97 -5.55
CA ALA A 134 -0.63 5.97 -4.90
C ALA A 134 0.80 6.01 -5.45
N ASP A 135 1.78 6.11 -4.56
CA ASP A 135 3.22 5.96 -4.87
C ASP A 135 3.70 4.52 -4.68
N SER A 136 3.03 3.78 -3.78
CA SER A 136 3.33 2.39 -3.42
C SER A 136 2.10 1.67 -2.88
N TYR A 137 2.16 0.34 -2.80
CA TYR A 137 1.12 -0.51 -2.25
C TYR A 137 1.68 -1.48 -1.22
N THR A 138 0.88 -1.76 -0.21
CA THR A 138 1.16 -2.80 0.79
C THR A 138 0.02 -3.80 0.81
N VAL A 139 0.31 -5.06 0.49
CA VAL A 139 -0.62 -6.18 0.68
C VAL A 139 -0.41 -6.72 2.09
N SER A 140 -1.50 -6.87 2.83
CA SER A 140 -1.51 -7.50 4.15
C SER A 140 -2.30 -8.80 4.10
N ALA A 141 -1.73 -9.86 4.65
CA ALA A 141 -2.36 -11.16 4.83
C ALA A 141 -2.53 -11.45 6.32
N ALA A 142 -3.77 -11.48 6.81
CA ALA A 142 -4.10 -11.80 8.19
C ALA A 142 -4.65 -13.23 8.27
N GLY A 143 -3.91 -14.12 8.94
CA GLY A 143 -4.30 -15.52 9.19
C GLY A 143 -4.89 -15.71 10.59
N GLY A 144 -5.42 -16.89 10.89
CA GLY A 144 -5.89 -17.22 12.24
C GLY A 144 -4.75 -17.31 13.26
N TRP A 145 -5.00 -16.87 14.51
CA TRP A 145 -4.04 -16.82 15.64
C TRP A 145 -2.91 -15.79 15.47
N ASP A 146 -3.25 -14.56 15.05
CA ASP A 146 -2.37 -13.38 14.97
C ASP A 146 -1.21 -13.45 13.95
N TYR A 147 -1.11 -14.50 13.15
CA TYR A 147 -0.13 -14.54 12.06
C TYR A 147 -0.44 -13.43 11.03
N ARG A 148 0.58 -12.63 10.71
CA ARG A 148 0.52 -11.57 9.69
C ARG A 148 1.72 -11.69 8.76
N ALA A 149 1.45 -11.74 7.47
CA ALA A 149 2.45 -11.57 6.43
C ALA A 149 2.10 -10.34 5.59
N ASN A 150 3.10 -9.73 4.99
CA ASN A 150 2.88 -8.59 4.09
C ASN A 150 3.86 -8.64 2.92
N CYS A 151 3.53 -7.88 1.88
CA CYS A 151 4.44 -7.62 0.79
C CYS A 151 4.20 -6.20 0.26
N THR A 152 5.26 -5.54 -0.21
CA THR A 152 5.22 -4.14 -0.64
C THR A 152 5.71 -3.98 -2.06
N THR A 153 5.05 -3.13 -2.84
CA THR A 153 5.43 -2.80 -4.21
C THR A 153 5.43 -1.29 -4.42
N SER A 154 6.23 -0.80 -5.36
CA SER A 154 6.20 0.60 -5.78
C SER A 154 5.09 0.81 -6.81
N SER A 155 5.39 0.60 -8.09
CA SER A 155 4.44 0.85 -9.20
C SER A 155 3.68 -0.40 -9.67
N ASN A 156 4.13 -1.59 -9.28
CA ASN A 156 3.49 -2.83 -9.72
C ASN A 156 2.19 -3.06 -8.98
N THR A 157 1.14 -3.45 -9.71
CA THR A 157 -0.17 -3.79 -9.17
C THR A 157 -0.32 -5.28 -8.84
N THR A 158 0.80 -5.97 -8.66
CA THR A 158 0.88 -7.39 -8.31
C THR A 158 1.95 -7.63 -7.27
N CYS A 159 1.69 -8.51 -6.31
CA CYS A 159 2.63 -8.80 -5.22
C CYS A 159 2.48 -10.23 -4.69
N GLU A 160 3.60 -10.84 -4.36
CA GLU A 160 3.68 -12.19 -3.82
C GLU A 160 3.89 -12.14 -2.30
N VAL A 161 2.91 -12.60 -1.53
CA VAL A 161 3.02 -12.78 -0.08
C VAL A 161 3.55 -14.18 0.18
N LYS A 162 4.80 -14.29 0.65
CA LYS A 162 5.49 -15.57 0.89
C LYS A 162 5.23 -16.13 2.30
N ASP A 163 5.65 -17.38 2.51
CA ASP A 163 5.74 -18.05 3.81
C ASP A 163 4.41 -18.22 4.58
N LEU A 164 3.30 -18.41 3.87
CA LEU A 164 1.97 -18.60 4.48
C LEU A 164 1.87 -19.96 5.20
N GLU A 165 1.17 -20.03 6.33
CA GLU A 165 0.93 -21.30 7.02
C GLU A 165 -0.08 -22.17 6.27
N CYS A 166 0.13 -23.50 6.27
CA CYS A 166 -0.77 -24.45 5.63
C CYS A 166 -2.05 -24.71 6.46
N GLY A 167 -3.16 -24.99 5.79
CA GLY A 167 -4.47 -25.29 6.38
C GLY A 167 -5.16 -24.10 7.03
N LYS A 168 -4.72 -22.87 6.76
CA LYS A 168 -5.23 -21.64 7.36
C LYS A 168 -6.02 -20.84 6.33
N LEU A 169 -7.04 -20.14 6.83
CA LEU A 169 -7.75 -19.14 6.07
C LEU A 169 -7.06 -17.79 6.27
N TYR A 170 -6.75 -17.11 5.18
CA TYR A 170 -6.10 -15.80 5.18
C TYR A 170 -7.02 -14.75 4.57
N ASN A 171 -7.06 -13.58 5.21
CA ASN A 171 -7.71 -12.38 4.69
C ASN A 171 -6.64 -11.48 4.07
N PHE A 172 -6.75 -11.25 2.76
CA PHE A 172 -5.86 -10.36 2.03
C PHE A 172 -6.53 -9.03 1.78
N SER A 173 -5.82 -7.94 2.07
CA SER A 173 -6.23 -6.56 1.78
C SER A 173 -5.06 -5.76 1.25
N VAL A 174 -5.33 -4.81 0.35
CA VAL A 174 -4.31 -3.92 -0.23
C VAL A 174 -4.54 -2.50 0.26
N THR A 175 -3.47 -1.85 0.72
CA THR A 175 -3.46 -0.44 1.11
C THR A 175 -2.54 0.33 0.17
N ALA A 176 -3.07 1.35 -0.51
CA ALA A 176 -2.26 2.32 -1.26
C ALA A 176 -1.64 3.35 -0.32
N LYS A 177 -0.41 3.75 -0.63
CA LYS A 177 0.41 4.68 0.14
C LYS A 177 0.99 5.76 -0.76
N SER A 178 0.90 7.01 -0.31
CA SER A 178 1.65 8.14 -0.85
C SER A 178 2.71 8.60 0.13
N SER A 179 3.53 9.57 -0.29
CA SER A 179 4.52 10.25 0.56
C SER A 179 3.99 10.77 1.91
N ARG A 180 2.67 11.05 2.04
CA ARG A 180 2.07 11.65 3.24
C ARG A 180 0.93 10.85 3.86
N CYS A 181 0.28 9.97 3.10
CA CYS A 181 -0.95 9.31 3.53
C CYS A 181 -1.02 7.83 3.14
N GLU A 182 -1.76 7.08 3.94
CA GLU A 182 -2.23 5.75 3.59
C GLU A 182 -3.75 5.80 3.35
N SER A 183 -4.19 5.11 2.32
CA SER A 183 -5.61 4.97 1.97
C SER A 183 -6.33 4.02 2.93
N TRP A 184 -7.66 3.98 2.81
CA TRP A 184 -8.42 2.86 3.37
C TRP A 184 -8.01 1.53 2.70
N PRO A 185 -7.92 0.42 3.46
CA PRO A 185 -7.68 -0.88 2.88
C PRO A 185 -8.77 -1.26 1.88
N SER A 186 -8.41 -1.97 0.81
CA SER A 186 -9.36 -2.54 -0.16
C SER A 186 -10.39 -3.45 0.51
N ALA A 187 -11.41 -3.87 -0.24
CA ALA A 187 -12.19 -5.05 0.15
C ALA A 187 -11.24 -6.23 0.42
N ALA A 188 -11.59 -7.07 1.40
CA ALA A 188 -10.80 -8.24 1.72
C ALA A 188 -11.21 -9.42 0.82
N ILE A 189 -10.23 -10.20 0.38
CA ILE A 189 -10.47 -11.52 -0.23
C ILE A 189 -9.98 -12.62 0.70
N HIS A 190 -10.63 -13.78 0.61
CA HIS A 190 -10.32 -14.94 1.44
C HIS A 190 -9.68 -16.02 0.59
N LEU A 191 -8.48 -16.46 0.96
CA LEU A 191 -7.82 -17.61 0.35
C LEU A 191 -7.47 -18.61 1.44
N GLN A 192 -7.82 -19.88 1.23
CA GLN A 192 -7.52 -20.96 2.17
C GLN A 192 -6.32 -21.75 1.65
N THR A 193 -5.25 -21.79 2.45
CA THR A 193 -4.09 -22.62 2.13
C THR A 193 -4.42 -24.11 2.28
N ALA A 194 -3.78 -24.93 1.45
CA ALA A 194 -3.91 -26.39 1.51
C ALA A 194 -3.52 -26.92 2.90
N ARG A 195 -4.21 -27.96 3.41
CA ARG A 195 -3.94 -28.56 4.72
C ARG A 195 -2.51 -29.12 4.80
N CYS A 196 -1.89 -29.01 5.98
CA CYS A 196 -0.67 -29.73 6.29
C CYS A 196 -1.05 -31.19 6.63
N THR A 197 -0.61 -32.18 5.85
CA THR A 197 -0.80 -33.60 6.23
C THR A 197 0.50 -34.41 6.14
N LEU A 198 1.59 -33.77 5.69
CA LEU A 198 2.93 -34.33 5.75
C LEU A 198 3.59 -33.85 7.05
N SER A 199 3.91 -34.78 7.95
CA SER A 199 4.78 -34.50 9.09
C SER A 199 6.18 -34.20 8.54
N GLY A 200 6.72 -33.04 8.94
CA GLY A 200 8.04 -32.48 8.63
C GLY A 200 8.87 -33.21 7.57
N ILE A 201 9.20 -32.51 6.49
CA ILE A 201 10.14 -33.02 5.50
C ILE A 201 11.58 -32.85 5.99
N THR A 202 12.45 -33.76 5.57
CA THR A 202 13.90 -33.65 5.79
C THR A 202 14.56 -33.59 4.43
N ALA A 203 15.31 -32.52 4.15
CA ALA A 203 16.15 -32.43 2.96
C ALA A 203 17.62 -32.52 3.36
N VAL A 204 18.38 -33.37 2.69
CA VAL A 204 19.80 -33.62 2.95
C VAL A 204 20.57 -33.46 1.62
N PRO A 205 21.66 -32.67 1.59
CA PRO A 205 22.47 -32.57 0.39
C PRO A 205 23.32 -33.84 0.26
N LEU A 206 23.35 -34.43 -0.93
CA LEU A 206 24.24 -35.55 -1.21
C LEU A 206 25.59 -35.00 -1.66
N CYS A 207 26.55 -35.03 -0.74
CA CYS A 207 27.93 -34.63 -1.01
C CYS A 207 28.44 -35.35 -2.27
N HIS A 208 29.08 -34.59 -3.18
CA HIS A 208 29.63 -35.04 -4.46
C HIS A 208 28.64 -35.44 -5.58
N ASN A 209 27.32 -35.32 -5.40
CA ASN A 209 26.35 -35.79 -6.41
C ASN A 209 25.41 -34.70 -6.96
N SER A 210 25.71 -33.41 -6.75
CA SER A 210 24.89 -32.26 -7.22
C SER A 210 23.37 -32.48 -7.05
N SER A 211 22.97 -33.14 -5.96
CA SER A 211 21.60 -33.62 -5.76
C SER A 211 21.16 -33.46 -4.31
N ILE A 212 19.86 -33.24 -4.11
CA ILE A 212 19.25 -33.12 -2.79
C ILE A 212 18.31 -34.30 -2.59
N LEU A 213 18.54 -35.08 -1.53
CA LEU A 213 17.63 -36.14 -1.10
C LEU A 213 16.56 -35.52 -0.19
N VAL A 214 15.30 -35.70 -0.56
CA VAL A 214 14.14 -35.22 0.20
C VAL A 214 13.37 -36.42 0.72
N LEU A 215 13.12 -36.46 2.03
CA LEU A 215 12.39 -37.51 2.74
C LEU A 215 11.14 -36.90 3.40
N TRP A 216 10.02 -37.60 3.36
CA TRP A 216 8.77 -37.15 3.98
C TRP A 216 8.01 -38.28 4.68
N SER A 217 7.16 -37.92 5.63
CA SER A 217 6.31 -38.86 6.35
C SER A 217 4.84 -38.44 6.27
N LEU A 218 3.95 -39.42 6.10
CA LEU A 218 2.50 -39.21 5.98
C LEU A 218 1.83 -39.45 7.34
N MET A 219 1.00 -38.49 7.79
CA MET A 219 0.32 -38.58 9.09
C MET A 219 -0.94 -39.46 9.08
N ASP A 220 -1.49 -39.76 7.90
CA ASP A 220 -2.67 -40.61 7.75
C ASP A 220 -2.41 -41.63 6.66
N GLY A 221 -2.93 -42.85 6.82
CA GLY A 221 -2.62 -44.07 6.05
C GLY A 221 -3.04 -44.06 4.57
N GLY A 222 -2.89 -42.94 3.87
CA GLY A 222 -3.04 -42.78 2.42
C GLY A 222 -1.90 -43.46 1.67
N GLY A 223 -1.88 -44.78 1.71
CA GLY A 223 -0.96 -45.60 0.93
C GLY A 223 -1.53 -45.89 -0.44
N GLY A 224 -0.77 -45.54 -1.50
CA GLY A 224 -0.69 -46.38 -2.69
C GLY A 224 -0.79 -45.69 -4.06
N GLU A 225 -1.58 -44.62 -4.21
CA GLU A 225 -1.96 -44.12 -5.56
C GLU A 225 -1.74 -42.63 -5.79
N THR A 226 -1.26 -41.90 -4.78
CA THR A 226 -1.02 -40.45 -4.90
C THR A 226 0.43 -40.20 -5.34
N VAL A 227 0.61 -39.51 -6.46
CA VAL A 227 1.94 -39.02 -6.87
C VAL A 227 2.25 -37.78 -6.04
N TYR A 228 3.43 -37.73 -5.43
CA TYR A 228 3.96 -36.55 -4.76
C TYR A 228 4.95 -35.86 -5.67
N THR A 229 4.80 -34.54 -5.80
CA THR A 229 5.72 -33.64 -6.48
C THR A 229 6.53 -32.90 -5.43
N VAL A 230 7.84 -33.08 -5.48
CA VAL A 230 8.80 -32.31 -4.70
C VAL A 230 9.30 -31.17 -5.56
N THR A 231 9.32 -29.96 -5.01
CA THR A 231 9.79 -28.74 -5.67
C THR A 231 10.81 -28.03 -4.80
N ALA A 232 11.86 -27.48 -5.40
CA ALA A 232 12.83 -26.65 -4.72
C ALA A 232 13.12 -25.38 -5.51
N GLU A 233 12.88 -24.23 -4.88
CA GLU A 233 13.23 -22.91 -5.41
C GLU A 233 14.58 -22.47 -4.82
N ALA A 234 15.55 -22.18 -5.69
CA ALA A 234 16.84 -21.65 -5.31
C ALA A 234 16.81 -20.13 -5.11
N SER A 235 17.81 -19.59 -4.42
CA SER A 235 18.01 -18.15 -4.25
C SER A 235 18.19 -17.38 -5.58
N ASP A 236 18.62 -18.05 -6.65
CA ASP A 236 18.70 -17.49 -8.01
C ASP A 236 17.40 -17.63 -8.83
N ARG A 237 16.32 -18.11 -8.19
CA ARG A 237 15.02 -18.44 -8.78
C ARG A 237 15.02 -19.64 -9.73
N SER A 238 16.09 -20.44 -9.76
CA SER A 238 16.06 -21.74 -10.44
C SER A 238 15.12 -22.71 -9.71
N LEU A 239 14.43 -23.56 -10.48
CA LEU A 239 13.44 -24.51 -9.96
C LEU A 239 13.89 -25.93 -10.27
N LEU A 240 13.96 -26.75 -9.23
CA LEU A 240 14.14 -28.20 -9.34
C LEU A 240 12.82 -28.89 -8.97
N SER A 241 12.50 -29.99 -9.66
CA SER A 241 11.32 -30.77 -9.34
C SER A 241 11.52 -32.25 -9.60
N CYS A 242 10.88 -33.09 -8.80
CA CYS A 242 10.86 -34.53 -9.01
C CYS A 242 9.55 -35.13 -8.50
N ASN A 243 9.09 -36.22 -9.13
CA ASN A 243 7.81 -36.86 -8.83
C ASN A 243 8.04 -38.29 -8.34
N ASN A 244 7.40 -38.68 -7.24
CA ASN A 244 7.43 -40.06 -6.74
C ASN A 244 6.14 -40.44 -6.01
N THR A 245 5.72 -41.69 -6.11
CA THR A 245 4.60 -42.26 -5.34
C THR A 245 5.04 -42.79 -3.96
N GLY A 246 6.34 -42.90 -3.72
CA GLY A 246 6.92 -43.27 -2.42
C GLY A 246 7.01 -42.13 -1.41
N THR A 247 7.95 -42.23 -0.47
CA THR A 247 8.19 -41.25 0.61
C THR A 247 9.53 -40.51 0.49
N SER A 248 10.17 -40.59 -0.68
CA SER A 248 11.50 -40.01 -0.93
C SER A 248 11.69 -39.56 -2.37
N CYS A 249 12.47 -38.52 -2.62
CA CYS A 249 12.77 -38.06 -3.99
C CYS A 249 14.15 -37.42 -4.09
N TYR A 250 14.78 -37.52 -5.27
CA TYR A 250 16.06 -36.91 -5.56
C TYR A 250 15.87 -35.71 -6.49
N LEU A 251 16.27 -34.53 -6.03
CA LEU A 251 16.33 -33.33 -6.86
C LEU A 251 17.73 -33.24 -7.47
N GLU A 252 17.87 -33.60 -8.73
CA GLU A 252 19.13 -33.55 -9.46
C GLU A 252 19.42 -32.15 -10.00
N GLY A 253 20.70 -31.78 -10.13
CA GLY A 253 21.13 -30.50 -10.71
C GLY A 253 21.18 -29.33 -9.73
N ALA A 254 21.28 -29.62 -8.43
CA ALA A 254 21.48 -28.62 -7.39
C ALA A 254 22.89 -28.00 -7.52
N ARG A 255 22.94 -26.66 -7.55
CA ARG A 255 24.17 -25.89 -7.70
C ARG A 255 24.79 -25.60 -6.34
N CYS A 256 26.12 -25.61 -6.29
CA CYS A 256 26.89 -25.15 -5.14
C CYS A 256 26.65 -23.66 -4.87
N ASP A 257 26.87 -23.22 -3.63
CA ASP A 257 26.63 -21.85 -3.13
C ASP A 257 25.19 -21.32 -3.15
N LEU A 258 24.19 -22.12 -3.55
CA LEU A 258 22.79 -21.72 -3.54
C LEU A 258 22.03 -22.23 -2.30
N ARG A 259 21.04 -21.44 -1.90
CA ARG A 259 20.08 -21.80 -0.85
C ARG A 259 18.76 -22.20 -1.51
N TYR A 260 18.26 -23.38 -1.18
CA TYR A 260 17.03 -23.95 -1.73
C TYR A 260 15.93 -24.01 -0.67
N THR A 261 14.73 -23.60 -1.04
CA THR A 261 13.50 -23.80 -0.27
C THR A 261 12.73 -24.96 -0.88
N VAL A 262 12.69 -26.09 -0.15
CA VAL A 262 12.12 -27.36 -0.60
C VAL A 262 10.71 -27.55 -0.05
N ILE A 263 9.79 -28.02 -0.89
CA ILE A 263 8.40 -28.28 -0.53
C ILE A 263 7.90 -29.55 -1.23
N VAL A 264 7.17 -30.40 -0.50
CA VAL A 264 6.53 -31.62 -1.02
C VAL A 264 5.01 -31.42 -1.04
N ALA A 265 4.38 -31.72 -2.17
CA ALA A 265 2.93 -31.68 -2.34
C ALA A 265 2.43 -32.94 -3.07
N ALA A 266 1.21 -33.41 -2.79
CA ALA A 266 0.54 -34.36 -3.69
C ALA A 266 0.26 -33.70 -5.06
N SER A 267 0.02 -34.48 -6.12
CA SER A 267 -0.12 -33.99 -7.49
C SER A 267 -1.58 -33.80 -7.94
N SER A 268 -2.57 -33.77 -7.04
CA SER A 268 -3.99 -33.63 -7.40
C SER A 268 -4.45 -32.18 -7.51
N ASP A 269 -5.43 -31.94 -8.38
CA ASP A 269 -5.72 -30.63 -8.94
C ASP A 269 -5.92 -29.48 -7.94
N GLN A 270 -5.18 -28.40 -8.25
CA GLN A 270 -5.24 -27.02 -7.77
C GLN A 270 -4.83 -26.64 -6.34
N CYS A 271 -4.71 -27.56 -5.41
CA CYS A 271 -3.91 -27.41 -4.18
C CYS A 271 -4.17 -28.67 -3.37
N SER A 272 -3.45 -29.73 -3.70
CA SER A 272 -3.63 -31.01 -3.03
C SER A 272 -3.44 -30.80 -1.54
N GLY A 273 -4.45 -31.14 -0.73
CA GLY A 273 -4.49 -30.92 0.71
C GLY A 273 -3.43 -31.69 1.50
N LEU A 274 -2.39 -32.20 0.84
CA LEU A 274 -1.25 -32.88 1.42
C LEU A 274 0.05 -32.16 1.08
N ARG A 275 0.40 -31.17 1.90
CA ARG A 275 1.63 -30.39 1.74
C ARG A 275 2.47 -30.37 3.01
N SER A 276 3.78 -30.29 2.84
CA SER A 276 4.73 -30.08 3.93
C SER A 276 4.96 -28.60 4.24
N PRO A 277 5.39 -28.24 5.46
CA PRO A 277 6.00 -26.93 5.70
C PRO A 277 7.26 -26.74 4.83
N PRO A 278 7.61 -25.50 4.45
CA PRO A 278 8.83 -25.23 3.70
C PRO A 278 10.07 -25.56 4.52
N TYR A 279 11.03 -26.23 3.89
CA TYR A 279 12.31 -26.57 4.51
C TYR A 279 13.44 -25.92 3.72
N THR A 280 14.27 -25.12 4.38
CA THR A 280 15.38 -24.46 3.70
C THR A 280 16.70 -25.20 3.93
N ILE A 281 17.46 -25.38 2.86
CA ILE A 281 18.76 -26.05 2.86
C ILE A 281 19.76 -25.23 2.04
N SER A 282 21.02 -25.21 2.48
CA SER A 282 22.13 -24.57 1.75
C SER A 282 23.05 -25.64 1.19
N MET A 283 23.44 -25.50 -0.08
CA MET A 283 24.42 -26.38 -0.71
C MET A 283 25.85 -26.01 -0.30
N GLU A 284 26.77 -26.96 -0.47
CA GLU A 284 28.19 -26.76 -0.21
C GLU A 284 28.79 -25.68 -1.12
N PRO A 285 29.87 -25.00 -0.69
CA PRO A 285 30.57 -24.04 -1.54
C PRO A 285 31.18 -24.69 -2.78
N CYS A 286 31.18 -23.97 -3.90
CA CYS A 286 31.81 -24.49 -5.11
C CYS A 286 33.33 -24.67 -4.90
N PRO A 287 33.94 -25.75 -5.41
CA PRO A 287 35.39 -25.87 -5.43
C PRO A 287 36.01 -24.70 -6.21
N PRO A 288 37.16 -24.16 -5.77
CA PRO A 288 37.87 -23.06 -6.43
C PRO A 288 38.48 -23.44 -7.78
#